data_AF-A0A401TLQ6-F1
#
_entry.id   AF-A0A401TLQ6-F1
#
_cell.length_a   1.000
_cell.length_b   1.000
_cell.length_c   1.000
_cell.angle_alpha   90.00
_cell.angle_beta   90.00
_cell.angle_gamma   90.00
#
_symmetry.space_group_name_H-M   'P 1'
#
loop_
_entity.id
_entity.type
_entity.pdbx_description
1 polymer ?
#
loop_
_entity_poly.entity_id
_entity_poly.type
_entity_poly.pdbx_seq_one_letter_code
_entity_poly.pdbx_strand_id
1 'polypeptide(L)'
;VDSDSGDDSDKRSCEESWRLIASLREKLPANKVQSIVKKCGLPSSGKKREPIRVYQIPQRRRITKDPKWVTMADLKMQAVKEICYEVALNDFKHSKQEIEAISIVKMKELSRMYGKKDPTEKEAWKAVARDVWDTVGVGEERVEGEELKGHHSVDDLRAHVDKLTDILQEVKLQNNMKDEEIKALRDRMLKMEQVIPINQVKIIIVGGTHRDRGN
;
A
#
# COMPACT_ATOMS: atom_id res chain seq x y z
N VAL A 1 -12.28 -35.69 -39.55
CA VAL A 1 -13.07 -34.84 -38.64
C VAL A 1 -12.11 -34.16 -37.68
N ASP A 2 -12.05 -32.84 -37.80
CA ASP A 2 -11.19 -31.89 -37.09
C ASP A 2 -11.23 -32.04 -35.57
N SER A 3 -10.08 -31.81 -34.92
CA SER A 3 -10.00 -31.22 -33.58
C SER A 3 -8.57 -30.75 -33.27
N ASP A 4 -8.09 -29.81 -34.09
CA ASP A 4 -6.94 -28.96 -33.75
C ASP A 4 -7.41 -27.74 -32.93
N SER A 5 -8.05 -28.01 -31.79
CA SER A 5 -8.74 -26.99 -30.95
C SER A 5 -8.05 -26.75 -29.60
N GLY A 6 -6.77 -27.09 -29.49
CA GLY A 6 -6.03 -27.04 -28.22
C GLY A 6 -5.22 -25.75 -27.98
N ASP A 7 -4.70 -25.11 -29.02
CA ASP A 7 -3.63 -24.10 -28.89
C ASP A 7 -4.13 -22.64 -28.86
N ASP A 8 -5.39 -22.39 -29.23
CA ASP A 8 -5.94 -21.03 -29.30
C ASP A 8 -6.39 -20.50 -27.94
N SER A 9 -6.59 -21.40 -26.97
CA SER A 9 -7.07 -21.08 -25.62
C SER A 9 -6.07 -20.21 -24.85
N ASP A 10 -4.79 -20.55 -24.89
CA ASP A 10 -3.75 -19.85 -24.13
C ASP A 10 -3.41 -18.47 -24.73
N LYS A 11 -3.53 -18.33 -26.07
CA LYS A 11 -3.34 -17.03 -26.75
C LYS A 11 -4.49 -16.07 -26.43
N ARG A 12 -5.74 -16.53 -26.52
CA ARG A 12 -6.93 -15.75 -26.13
C ARG A 12 -6.87 -15.35 -24.66
N SER A 13 -6.46 -16.28 -23.80
CA SER A 13 -6.22 -16.06 -22.39
C SER A 13 -5.23 -14.92 -22.12
N CYS A 14 -4.13 -14.84 -22.86
CA CYS A 14 -3.15 -13.76 -22.75
C CYS A 14 -3.78 -12.39 -23.00
N GLU A 15 -4.46 -12.26 -24.13
CA GLU A 15 -5.03 -10.99 -24.59
C GLU A 15 -6.19 -10.55 -23.71
N GLU A 16 -7.01 -11.49 -23.24
CA GLU A 16 -8.11 -11.21 -22.33
C GLU A 16 -7.59 -10.79 -20.95
N SER A 17 -6.57 -11.49 -20.44
CA SER A 17 -5.93 -11.13 -19.17
C SER A 17 -5.18 -9.80 -19.27
N TRP A 18 -4.51 -9.53 -20.38
CA TRP A 18 -3.91 -8.23 -20.65
C TRP A 18 -4.97 -7.13 -20.68
N ARG A 19 -6.09 -7.35 -21.38
CA ARG A 19 -7.19 -6.38 -21.43
C ARG A 19 -7.74 -6.07 -20.04
N LEU A 20 -7.89 -7.09 -19.19
CA LEU A 20 -8.27 -6.92 -17.80
C LEU A 20 -7.26 -6.09 -17.02
N ILE A 21 -5.97 -6.47 -17.06
CA ILE A 21 -4.89 -5.77 -16.35
C ILE A 21 -4.80 -4.31 -16.81
N ALA A 22 -4.82 -4.06 -18.11
CA ALA A 22 -4.79 -2.72 -18.69
C ALA A 22 -6.00 -1.88 -18.25
N SER A 23 -7.20 -2.46 -18.27
CA SER A 23 -8.44 -1.78 -17.83
C SER A 23 -8.43 -1.45 -16.34
N LEU A 24 -7.86 -2.33 -15.51
CA LEU A 24 -7.69 -2.07 -14.09
C LEU A 24 -6.66 -0.96 -13.86
N ARG A 25 -5.56 -0.97 -14.63
CA ARG A 25 -4.47 0.00 -14.52
C ARG A 25 -4.85 1.42 -14.94
N GLU A 26 -5.86 1.58 -15.79
CA GLU A 26 -6.45 2.87 -16.13
C GLU A 26 -7.11 3.54 -14.91
N LYS A 27 -7.67 2.75 -14.00
CA LYS A 27 -8.51 3.23 -12.89
C LYS A 27 -7.85 3.11 -11.52
N LEU A 28 -6.80 2.30 -11.41
CA LEU A 28 -6.23 1.91 -10.13
C LEU A 28 -4.68 1.92 -10.17
N PRO A 29 -4.03 2.22 -9.03
CA PRO A 29 -2.59 2.03 -8.90
C PRO A 29 -2.24 0.53 -8.96
N ALA A 30 -1.01 0.23 -9.39
CA ALA A 30 -0.55 -1.13 -9.62
C ALA A 30 -0.78 -2.07 -8.41
N ASN A 31 -0.53 -1.61 -7.18
CA ASN A 31 -0.71 -2.43 -5.96
C ASN A 31 -2.17 -2.89 -5.76
N LYS A 32 -3.15 -2.08 -6.19
CA LYS A 32 -4.56 -2.46 -6.16
C LYS A 32 -4.93 -3.40 -7.30
N VAL A 33 -4.33 -3.20 -8.48
CA VAL A 33 -4.43 -4.16 -9.60
C VAL A 33 -3.94 -5.55 -9.15
N GLN A 34 -2.76 -5.64 -8.54
CA GLN A 34 -2.22 -6.89 -8.00
C GLN A 34 -3.17 -7.54 -7.00
N SER A 35 -3.67 -6.77 -6.04
CA SER A 35 -4.59 -7.28 -5.01
C SER A 35 -5.87 -7.87 -5.60
N ILE A 36 -6.42 -7.23 -6.64
CA ILE A 36 -7.62 -7.72 -7.33
C ILE A 36 -7.28 -8.98 -8.12
N VAL A 37 -6.18 -8.97 -8.89
CA VAL A 37 -5.78 -10.14 -9.69
C VAL A 37 -5.43 -11.34 -8.81
N LYS A 38 -4.77 -11.15 -7.66
CA LYS A 38 -4.49 -12.21 -6.67
C LYS A 38 -5.79 -12.80 -6.07
N LYS A 39 -6.79 -11.96 -5.79
CA LYS A 39 -8.06 -12.39 -5.15
C LYS A 39 -9.06 -13.00 -6.14
N CYS A 40 -9.17 -12.40 -7.32
CA CYS A 40 -10.18 -12.76 -8.32
C CYS A 40 -9.65 -13.72 -9.39
N GLY A 41 -8.33 -13.81 -9.55
CA GLY A 41 -7.68 -14.58 -10.60
C GLY A 41 -7.78 -13.92 -11.98
N LEU A 42 -7.09 -14.49 -12.96
CA LEU A 42 -7.21 -14.11 -14.37
C LEU A 42 -8.29 -14.94 -15.09
N PRO A 43 -8.93 -14.42 -16.14
CA PRO A 43 -10.06 -15.04 -16.86
C PRO A 43 -9.84 -16.48 -17.36
N SER A 44 -8.59 -16.94 -17.47
CA SER A 44 -8.23 -18.30 -17.89
C SER A 44 -7.41 -19.08 -16.86
N SER A 45 -7.22 -18.54 -15.65
CA SER A 45 -6.38 -19.15 -14.62
C SER A 45 -6.95 -20.45 -14.03
N GLY A 46 -8.21 -20.79 -14.36
CA GLY A 46 -8.95 -21.94 -13.81
C GLY A 46 -8.64 -23.31 -14.43
N LYS A 47 -7.84 -23.40 -15.50
CA LYS A 47 -7.27 -24.69 -15.91
C LYS A 47 -6.02 -24.92 -15.07
N LYS A 48 -6.04 -25.92 -14.18
CA LYS A 48 -4.85 -26.40 -13.44
C LYS A 48 -3.67 -26.46 -14.42
N ARG A 49 -2.72 -25.51 -14.32
CA ARG A 49 -1.44 -25.64 -15.02
C ARG A 49 -0.79 -26.89 -14.43
N GLU A 50 -0.63 -27.93 -15.23
CA GLU A 50 0.26 -29.03 -14.83
C GLU A 50 1.64 -28.42 -14.54
N PRO A 51 2.36 -28.91 -13.52
CA PRO A 51 3.73 -28.49 -13.26
C PRO A 51 4.52 -28.54 -14.57
N ILE A 52 5.20 -27.44 -14.91
CA ILE A 52 6.05 -27.35 -16.10
C ILE A 52 7.02 -28.54 -16.04
N ARG A 53 6.80 -29.55 -16.89
CA ARG A 53 7.73 -30.67 -17.02
C ARG A 53 9.02 -30.07 -17.56
N VAL A 54 10.17 -30.48 -17.02
CA VAL A 54 11.52 -29.88 -17.17
C VAL A 54 12.00 -29.71 -18.64
N TYR A 55 11.23 -30.16 -19.63
CA TYR A 55 11.50 -30.04 -21.07
C TYR A 55 10.40 -29.33 -21.87
N GLN A 56 9.34 -28.83 -21.23
CA GLN A 56 8.24 -28.16 -21.91
C GLN A 56 8.56 -26.68 -22.06
N ILE A 57 9.03 -26.31 -23.25
CA ILE A 57 9.22 -24.91 -23.65
C ILE A 57 7.85 -24.22 -23.50
N PRO A 58 7.73 -23.11 -22.73
CA PRO A 58 6.47 -22.37 -22.61
C PRO A 58 5.91 -22.06 -24.00
N GLN A 59 4.64 -22.42 -24.24
CA GLN A 59 4.01 -22.27 -25.54
C GLN A 59 4.03 -20.80 -25.99
N ARG A 60 4.67 -20.58 -27.15
CA ARG A 60 5.02 -19.25 -27.66
C ARG A 60 3.77 -18.52 -28.18
N ARG A 61 3.48 -17.35 -27.61
CA ARG A 61 2.31 -16.54 -27.98
C ARG A 61 2.71 -15.61 -29.13
N ARG A 62 2.55 -16.05 -30.38
CA ARG A 62 2.89 -15.24 -31.55
C ARG A 62 1.93 -14.05 -31.71
N ILE A 63 2.44 -12.93 -32.22
CA ILE A 63 1.62 -11.76 -32.59
C ILE A 63 0.68 -12.19 -33.72
N THR A 64 -0.62 -11.91 -33.57
CA THR A 64 -1.68 -12.26 -34.55
C THR A 64 -1.54 -11.53 -35.89
N LYS A 65 -0.71 -10.48 -35.95
CA LYS A 65 -0.45 -9.66 -37.14
C LYS A 65 0.52 -10.36 -38.10
N ASP A 66 0.30 -10.15 -39.40
CA ASP A 66 1.18 -10.63 -40.47
C ASP A 66 2.62 -10.14 -40.24
N PRO A 67 3.62 -11.05 -40.15
CA PRO A 67 5.01 -10.71 -39.83
C PRO A 67 5.63 -9.59 -40.66
N LYS A 68 5.14 -9.36 -41.89
CA LYS A 68 5.64 -8.30 -42.78
C LYS A 68 5.35 -6.89 -42.27
N TRP A 69 4.24 -6.70 -41.57
CA TRP A 69 3.73 -5.39 -41.12
C TRP A 69 3.96 -5.12 -39.63
N VAL A 70 4.57 -6.06 -38.91
CA VAL A 70 4.87 -5.91 -37.49
C VAL A 70 5.98 -4.88 -37.32
N THR A 71 5.68 -3.83 -36.56
CA THR A 71 6.63 -2.76 -36.21
C THR A 71 7.39 -3.11 -34.93
N MET A 72 8.47 -2.38 -34.65
CA MET A 72 9.20 -2.54 -33.39
C MET A 72 8.33 -2.17 -32.17
N ALA A 73 7.40 -1.22 -32.33
CA ALA A 73 6.44 -0.86 -31.30
C ALA A 73 5.46 -2.01 -31.01
N ASP A 74 5.02 -2.74 -32.04
CA ASP A 74 4.17 -3.94 -31.88
C ASP A 74 4.92 -5.05 -31.12
N LEU A 75 6.20 -5.27 -31.43
CA LEU A 75 7.05 -6.24 -30.72
C LEU A 75 7.22 -5.85 -29.24
N LYS A 76 7.49 -4.57 -28.95
CA LYS A 76 7.59 -4.06 -27.58
C LYS A 76 6.28 -4.24 -26.81
N MET A 77 5.16 -3.84 -27.43
CA MET A 77 3.84 -4.03 -26.84
C MET A 77 3.55 -5.50 -26.56
N GLN A 78 3.83 -6.41 -27.51
CA GLN A 78 3.66 -7.84 -27.30
C GLN A 78 4.49 -8.36 -26.13
N ALA A 79 5.75 -7.93 -26.02
CA ALA A 79 6.60 -8.30 -24.90
C ALA A 79 5.99 -7.83 -23.57
N VAL A 80 5.50 -6.59 -23.49
CA VAL A 80 4.83 -6.08 -22.28
C VAL A 80 3.63 -6.93 -21.92
N LYS A 81 2.77 -7.27 -22.90
CA LYS A 81 1.58 -8.12 -22.66
C LYS A 81 1.95 -9.49 -22.10
N GLU A 82 2.88 -10.18 -22.75
CA GLU A 82 3.31 -11.52 -22.33
C GLU A 82 3.95 -11.50 -20.93
N ILE A 83 4.80 -10.52 -20.67
CA ILE A 83 5.50 -10.40 -19.39
C ILE A 83 4.51 -10.07 -18.28
N CYS A 84 3.61 -9.09 -18.47
CA CYS A 84 2.59 -8.75 -17.46
C CYS A 84 1.69 -9.95 -17.14
N TYR A 85 1.35 -10.74 -18.16
CA TYR A 85 0.58 -11.96 -17.97
C TYR A 85 1.35 -13.02 -17.15
N GLU A 86 2.60 -13.32 -17.51
CA GLU A 86 3.42 -14.28 -16.75
C GLU A 86 3.71 -13.80 -15.33
N VAL A 87 3.93 -12.49 -15.14
CA VAL A 87 4.07 -11.90 -13.80
C VAL A 87 2.82 -12.11 -12.96
N ALA A 88 1.65 -11.83 -13.53
CA ALA A 88 0.38 -11.95 -12.83
C ALA A 88 0.07 -13.41 -12.44
N LEU A 89 0.46 -14.38 -13.28
CA LEU A 89 0.34 -15.80 -12.98
C LEU A 89 1.27 -16.27 -11.84
N ASN A 90 2.38 -15.57 -11.62
CA ASN A 90 3.33 -15.86 -10.55
C ASN A 90 3.11 -14.93 -9.35
N ASP A 91 1.86 -14.49 -9.13
CA ASP A 91 1.46 -13.63 -8.02
C ASP A 91 2.29 -12.35 -7.86
N PHE A 92 2.83 -11.81 -8.95
CA PHE A 92 3.64 -10.59 -8.95
C PHE A 92 4.94 -10.64 -8.12
N LYS A 93 5.44 -11.85 -7.80
CA LYS A 93 6.63 -12.06 -6.94
C LYS A 93 7.98 -11.77 -7.59
N HIS A 94 7.98 -11.34 -8.84
CA HIS A 94 9.21 -11.07 -9.58
C HIS A 94 9.95 -9.86 -8.97
N SER A 95 11.25 -9.86 -9.07
CA SER A 95 12.13 -8.74 -8.74
C SER A 95 12.38 -7.86 -9.96
N LYS A 96 12.92 -6.66 -9.73
CA LYS A 96 13.34 -5.77 -10.82
C LYS A 96 14.31 -6.46 -11.79
N GLN A 97 15.32 -7.14 -11.25
CA GLN A 97 16.31 -7.84 -12.06
C GLN A 97 15.69 -8.97 -12.88
N GLU A 98 14.70 -9.70 -12.31
CA GLU A 98 14.00 -10.74 -13.05
C GLU A 98 13.16 -10.18 -14.20
N ILE A 99 12.46 -9.06 -14.00
CA ILE A 99 11.72 -8.39 -15.09
C ILE A 99 12.65 -7.91 -16.18
N GLU A 100 13.80 -7.34 -15.83
CA GLU A 100 14.82 -6.94 -16.81
C GLU A 100 15.34 -8.16 -17.59
N ALA A 101 15.64 -9.26 -16.90
CA ALA A 101 16.10 -10.50 -17.54
C ALA A 101 15.05 -11.08 -18.50
N ILE A 102 13.79 -11.17 -18.08
CA ILE A 102 12.68 -11.64 -18.91
C ILE A 102 12.52 -10.71 -20.14
N SER A 103 12.59 -9.40 -19.94
CA SER A 103 12.46 -8.40 -21.01
C SER A 103 13.56 -8.55 -22.06
N ILE A 104 14.80 -8.80 -21.64
CA ILE A 104 15.93 -9.07 -22.55
C ILE A 104 15.65 -10.33 -23.39
N VAL A 105 15.29 -11.43 -22.74
CA VAL A 105 15.04 -12.72 -23.41
C VAL A 105 13.88 -12.58 -24.39
N LYS A 106 12.78 -11.94 -23.98
CA LYS A 106 11.60 -11.74 -24.82
C LYS A 106 11.85 -10.83 -26.00
N MET A 107 12.54 -9.70 -25.80
CA MET A 107 12.86 -8.80 -26.90
C MET A 107 13.81 -9.44 -27.91
N LYS A 108 14.80 -10.22 -27.45
CA LYS A 108 15.69 -10.99 -28.34
C LYS A 108 14.94 -12.05 -29.13
N GLU A 109 14.04 -12.77 -28.47
CA GLU A 109 13.20 -13.79 -29.10
C GLU A 109 12.31 -13.18 -30.20
N LEU A 110 11.57 -12.13 -29.87
CA LEU A 110 10.66 -11.45 -30.81
C LEU A 110 11.42 -10.82 -31.98
N SER A 111 12.55 -10.16 -31.71
CA SER A 111 13.43 -9.60 -32.74
C SER A 111 13.92 -10.68 -33.71
N ARG A 112 14.34 -11.84 -33.19
CA ARG A 112 14.78 -12.99 -33.99
C ARG A 112 13.64 -13.60 -34.80
N MET A 113 12.46 -13.78 -34.22
CA MET A 113 11.32 -14.41 -34.90
C MET A 113 10.76 -13.57 -36.04
N TYR A 114 10.76 -12.24 -35.89
CA TYR A 114 10.23 -11.32 -36.90
C TYR A 114 11.32 -10.72 -37.81
N GLY A 115 12.58 -11.14 -37.65
CA GLY A 115 13.72 -10.65 -38.44
C GLY A 115 13.97 -9.15 -38.28
N LYS A 116 13.51 -8.55 -37.18
CA LYS A 116 13.67 -7.12 -36.91
C LYS A 116 14.84 -6.94 -35.95
N LYS A 117 15.87 -6.21 -36.36
CA LYS A 117 16.99 -5.85 -35.49
C LYS A 117 16.80 -4.42 -35.01
N ASP A 118 16.64 -4.23 -33.71
CA ASP A 118 16.59 -2.89 -33.13
C ASP A 118 18.03 -2.33 -32.99
N PRO A 119 18.37 -1.18 -33.61
CA PRO A 119 19.67 -0.52 -33.40
C PRO A 119 19.93 -0.16 -31.94
N THR A 120 18.87 0.00 -31.16
CA THR A 120 18.85 0.38 -29.74
C THR A 120 18.38 -0.77 -28.86
N GLU A 121 18.84 -2.00 -29.12
CA GLU A 121 18.40 -3.20 -28.39
C GLU A 121 18.43 -3.02 -26.87
N LYS A 122 19.47 -2.35 -26.34
CA LYS A 122 19.61 -2.06 -24.91
C LYS A 122 18.49 -1.15 -24.37
N GLU A 123 18.07 -0.16 -25.13
CA GLU A 123 17.01 0.77 -24.73
C GLU A 123 15.64 0.14 -24.94
N ALA A 124 15.51 -0.72 -25.95
CA ALA A 124 14.29 -1.42 -26.31
C ALA A 124 13.78 -2.32 -25.18
N TRP A 125 14.63 -3.21 -24.66
CA TRP A 125 14.23 -4.08 -23.53
C TRP A 125 14.09 -3.32 -22.22
N LYS A 126 14.85 -2.23 -22.03
CA LYS A 126 14.68 -1.34 -20.87
C LYS A 126 13.34 -0.61 -20.89
N ALA A 127 12.89 -0.17 -22.06
CA ALA A 127 11.57 0.44 -22.21
C ALA A 127 10.47 -0.57 -21.88
N VAL A 128 10.56 -1.78 -22.41
CA VAL A 128 9.64 -2.88 -22.08
C VAL A 128 9.64 -3.18 -20.58
N ALA A 129 10.81 -3.29 -19.95
CA ALA A 129 10.91 -3.54 -18.52
C ALA A 129 10.25 -2.43 -17.68
N ARG A 130 10.42 -1.15 -18.09
CA ARG A 130 9.75 0.00 -17.46
C ARG A 130 8.25 -0.06 -17.64
N ASP A 131 7.76 -0.29 -18.86
CA ASP A 131 6.33 -0.34 -19.14
C ASP A 131 5.64 -1.49 -18.37
N VAL A 132 6.31 -2.64 -18.25
CA VAL A 132 5.88 -3.74 -17.39
C VAL A 132 5.82 -3.27 -15.94
N TRP A 133 6.91 -2.70 -15.41
CA TRP A 133 6.96 -2.20 -14.04
C TRP A 133 5.82 -1.21 -13.75
N ASP A 134 5.60 -0.25 -14.63
CA ASP A 134 4.57 0.77 -14.48
C ASP A 134 3.15 0.18 -14.54
N THR A 135 2.97 -0.93 -15.25
CA THR A 135 1.67 -1.60 -15.40
C THR A 135 1.34 -2.51 -14.22
N VAL A 136 2.30 -3.34 -13.79
CA VAL A 136 2.06 -4.40 -12.80
C VAL A 136 2.67 -4.14 -11.43
N GLY A 137 3.57 -3.16 -11.25
CA GLY A 137 4.11 -2.76 -9.93
C GLY A 137 4.98 -3.83 -9.28
N VAL A 138 5.75 -4.55 -10.08
CA VAL A 138 6.59 -5.66 -9.62
C VAL A 138 7.74 -5.14 -8.80
N GLY A 139 8.11 -5.79 -7.68
CA GLY A 139 9.36 -5.49 -6.99
C GLY A 139 9.35 -4.37 -5.94
N GLU A 140 8.18 -3.94 -5.46
CA GLU A 140 8.07 -3.20 -4.18
C GLU A 140 7.67 -4.11 -3.00
N GLU A 141 7.68 -5.44 -3.15
CA GLU A 141 7.38 -6.35 -2.01
C GLU A 141 8.59 -6.63 -1.10
N ARG A 142 9.56 -5.71 -1.05
CA ARG A 142 10.60 -5.60 0.01
C ARG A 142 10.94 -4.18 0.44
N VAL A 143 10.15 -3.21 0.02
CA VAL A 143 10.09 -1.96 0.75
C VAL A 143 8.60 -1.73 0.90
N GLU A 144 8.13 -1.99 2.11
CA GLU A 144 6.93 -1.37 2.66
C GLU A 144 6.76 0.03 2.05
N GLY A 145 5.52 0.47 1.85
CA GLY A 145 5.26 1.86 1.44
C GLY A 145 5.68 2.87 2.51
N GLU A 146 6.98 3.00 2.78
CA GLU A 146 7.57 3.61 3.97
C GLU A 146 8.96 4.26 3.74
N GLU A 147 9.58 4.27 2.56
CA GLU A 147 10.86 5.04 2.45
C GLU A 147 10.70 6.49 1.97
N LEU A 148 9.70 6.81 1.15
CA LEU A 148 9.37 8.21 0.83
C LEU A 148 8.17 8.73 1.62
N LYS A 149 7.33 7.83 2.13
CA LYS A 149 6.20 8.16 3.01
C LYS A 149 6.49 7.87 4.48
N GLY A 150 7.43 7.00 4.81
CA GLY A 150 7.81 6.71 6.19
C GLY A 150 8.88 7.65 6.72
N HIS A 151 9.70 8.34 5.90
CA HIS A 151 10.45 9.48 6.43
C HIS A 151 9.49 10.57 6.91
N HIS A 152 8.56 11.01 6.06
CA HIS A 152 7.52 11.96 6.49
C HIS A 152 6.58 11.39 7.55
N SER A 153 6.17 10.12 7.51
CA SER A 153 5.29 9.54 8.55
C SER A 153 6.02 9.29 9.88
N VAL A 154 7.30 8.94 9.88
CA VAL A 154 8.11 8.78 11.09
C VAL A 154 8.50 10.15 11.62
N ASP A 155 8.81 11.12 10.77
CA ASP A 155 9.05 12.52 11.16
C ASP A 155 7.76 13.18 11.68
N ASP A 156 6.61 12.93 11.07
CA ASP A 156 5.29 13.40 11.53
C ASP A 156 4.92 12.73 12.86
N LEU A 157 5.15 11.42 12.98
CA LEU A 157 4.93 10.69 14.22
C LEU A 157 5.90 11.17 15.31
N ARG A 158 7.16 11.44 14.97
CA ARG A 158 8.17 12.00 15.87
C ARG A 158 7.78 13.40 16.31
N ALA A 159 7.33 14.26 15.40
CA ALA A 159 6.80 15.59 15.74
C ALA A 159 5.54 15.50 16.62
N HIS A 160 4.69 14.50 16.41
CA HIS A 160 3.54 14.24 17.29
C HIS A 160 3.98 13.77 18.68
N VAL A 161 4.97 12.88 18.77
CA VAL A 161 5.55 12.44 20.04
C VAL A 161 6.22 13.60 20.78
N ASP A 162 6.97 14.45 20.08
CA ASP A 162 7.59 15.65 20.64
C ASP A 162 6.52 16.63 21.13
N LYS A 163 5.49 16.88 20.33
CA LYS A 163 4.35 17.73 20.72
C LYS A 163 3.59 17.18 21.94
N LEU A 164 3.37 15.88 22.01
CA LEU A 164 2.75 15.24 23.18
C LEU A 164 3.65 15.35 24.42
N THR A 165 4.97 15.29 24.24
CA THR A 165 5.95 15.47 25.31
C THR A 165 5.94 16.91 25.83
N ASP A 166 5.87 17.89 24.94
CA ASP A 166 5.76 19.32 25.29
C ASP A 166 4.45 19.59 26.04
N ILE A 167 3.33 19.06 25.57
CA ILE A 167 2.03 19.16 26.25
C ILE A 167 2.12 18.54 27.65
N LEU A 168 2.77 17.38 27.80
CA LEU A 168 2.92 16.72 29.08
C LEU A 168 3.78 17.53 30.06
N GLN A 169 4.86 18.16 29.59
CA GLN A 169 5.69 19.05 30.40
C GLN A 169 4.93 20.31 30.83
N GLU A 170 4.16 20.92 29.92
CA GLU A 170 3.32 22.09 30.22
C GLU A 170 2.26 21.75 31.28
N VAL A 171 1.55 20.62 31.13
CA VAL A 171 0.58 20.16 32.13
C VAL A 171 1.24 19.93 33.49
N LYS A 172 2.47 19.40 33.52
CA LYS A 172 3.24 19.22 34.76
C LYS A 172 3.59 20.56 35.42
N LEU A 173 4.00 21.56 34.65
CA LEU A 173 4.28 22.90 35.16
C LEU A 173 3.02 23.58 35.69
N GLN A 174 1.91 23.50 34.95
CA GLN A 174 0.62 24.04 35.40
C GLN A 174 0.13 23.38 36.69
N ASN A 175 0.31 22.06 36.84
CA ASN A 175 -0.05 21.38 38.08
C ASN A 175 0.79 21.86 39.26
N ASN A 176 2.12 22.00 39.08
CA ASN A 176 2.98 22.52 40.14
C ASN A 176 2.58 23.94 40.56
N MET A 177 2.29 24.82 39.60
CA MET A 177 1.81 26.18 39.89
C MET A 177 0.49 26.17 40.65
N LYS A 178 -0.47 25.33 40.21
CA LYS A 178 -1.76 25.17 40.91
C LYS A 178 -1.58 24.61 42.32
N ASP A 179 -0.65 23.69 42.54
CA ASP A 179 -0.35 23.16 43.87
C ASP A 179 0.24 24.23 44.79
N GLU A 180 1.09 25.12 44.25
CA GLU A 180 1.60 26.29 44.99
C GLU A 180 0.50 27.30 45.31
N GLU A 181 -0.42 27.57 44.39
CA GLU A 181 -1.59 28.42 44.63
C GLU A 181 -2.52 27.80 45.69
N ILE A 182 -2.80 26.50 45.60
CA ILE A 182 -3.60 25.77 46.60
C ILE A 182 -2.91 25.85 47.96
N LYS A 183 -1.59 25.70 48.02
CA LYS A 183 -0.83 25.83 49.26
C LYS A 183 -0.91 27.26 49.82
N ALA A 184 -0.74 28.28 48.99
CA ALA A 184 -0.85 29.67 49.40
C ALA A 184 -2.26 30.04 49.89
N LEU A 185 -3.30 29.52 49.23
CA LEU A 185 -4.70 29.70 49.64
C LEU A 185 -4.97 29.00 50.99
N ARG A 186 -4.48 27.77 51.17
CA ARG A 186 -4.56 27.04 52.45
C ARG A 186 -3.85 27.79 53.57
N ASP A 187 -2.64 28.31 53.32
CA ASP A 187 -1.88 29.10 54.31
C ASP A 187 -2.60 30.41 54.68
N ARG A 188 -3.23 31.09 53.71
CA ARG A 188 -4.05 32.28 53.99
C ARG A 188 -5.30 31.93 54.79
N MET A 189 -5.97 30.82 54.45
CA MET A 189 -7.12 30.32 55.21
C MET A 189 -6.75 30.05 56.67
N LEU A 190 -5.64 29.36 56.93
CA LEU A 190 -5.14 29.10 58.29
C LEU A 190 -4.88 30.40 59.06
N LYS A 191 -4.32 31.43 58.41
CA LYS A 191 -4.12 32.75 59.04
C LYS A 191 -5.45 33.46 59.35
N MET A 192 -6.45 33.36 58.46
CA MET A 192 -7.79 33.89 58.74
C MET A 192 -8.48 33.14 59.88
N GLU A 193 -8.33 31.82 59.95
CA GLU A 193 -8.83 31.01 61.09
C GLU A 193 -8.20 31.44 62.43
N GLN A 194 -6.93 31.84 62.43
CA GLN A 194 -6.25 32.36 63.63
C GLN A 194 -6.72 33.76 64.05
N VAL A 195 -7.21 34.57 63.10
CA VAL A 195 -7.69 35.94 63.36
C VAL A 195 -9.18 35.97 63.73
N ILE A 196 -9.94 34.90 63.47
CA ILE A 196 -11.32 34.76 63.93
C ILE A 196 -11.30 34.35 65.41
N PRO A 197 -11.66 35.23 66.36
CA PRO A 197 -11.85 34.80 67.74
C PRO A 197 -13.02 33.79 67.77
N ILE A 198 -12.74 32.58 68.23
CA ILE A 198 -13.68 31.44 68.35
C ILE A 198 -14.85 31.73 69.35
N ASN A 199 -14.97 32.96 69.86
CA ASN A 199 -15.97 33.35 70.85
C ASN A 199 -17.24 34.04 70.32
N GLN A 200 -17.51 34.07 69.00
CA GLN A 200 -18.77 34.66 68.48
C GLN A 200 -19.57 33.83 67.46
N VAL A 201 -19.30 32.53 67.30
CA VAL A 201 -20.14 31.64 66.46
C VAL A 201 -20.74 30.49 67.30
N LYS A 202 -21.20 30.80 68.51
CA LYS A 202 -22.07 29.91 69.31
C LYS A 202 -23.55 30.34 69.32
N ILE A 203 -23.88 31.36 68.53
CA ILE A 203 -25.24 31.87 68.35
C ILE A 203 -25.51 31.78 66.86
N ILE A 204 -26.35 30.83 66.44
CA ILE A 204 -27.18 30.76 65.20
C ILE A 204 -27.44 29.31 64.76
N ILE A 205 -26.66 28.31 65.18
CA ILE A 205 -26.92 26.89 64.82
C ILE A 205 -27.12 26.00 66.05
N VAL A 206 -28.05 26.36 66.93
CA VAL A 206 -28.80 25.35 67.70
C VAL A 206 -30.26 25.68 67.46
N GLY A 207 -30.81 24.99 66.47
CA GLY A 207 -32.19 25.12 66.07
C GLY A 207 -33.12 24.88 67.26
N GLY A 208 -34.13 25.74 67.36
CA GLY A 208 -35.28 25.50 68.21
C GLY A 208 -35.90 24.14 67.89
N THR A 209 -35.80 23.22 68.84
CA THR A 209 -36.71 22.10 68.98
C THR A 209 -37.57 22.35 70.21
N HIS A 210 -38.59 23.19 70.08
CA HIS A 210 -39.73 23.16 71.00
C HIS A 210 -40.91 22.56 70.24
N ARG A 211 -41.14 21.28 70.49
CA ARG A 211 -42.38 20.60 70.16
C ARG A 211 -43.17 20.48 71.46
N ASP A 212 -43.97 21.50 71.75
CA ASP A 212 -45.05 21.41 72.74
C ASP A 212 -46.37 21.66 72.03
N ARG A 213 -47.15 20.58 71.85
CA ARG A 213 -48.60 20.67 71.73
C ARG A 213 -49.15 20.25 73.08
N GLY A 214 -49.65 21.24 73.81
CA GLY A 214 -50.37 21.03 75.06
C GLY A 214 -51.67 20.26 74.86
N ASN A 215 -52.06 19.60 75.94
CA ASN A 215 -53.45 19.35 76.31
C ASN A 215 -53.73 20.21 77.55
#